data_AF-A0A9W4E3E1-F1
#
_entry.id   AF-A0A9W4E3E1-F1
#
_cell.length_a   1.000
_cell.length_b   1.000
_cell.length_c   1.000
_cell.angle_alpha   90.00
_cell.angle_beta   90.00
_cell.angle_gamma   90.00
#
_symmetry.space_group_name_H-M   'P 1'
#
loop_
_entity.id
_entity.type
_entity.pdbx_description
1 polymer ?
#
loop_
_entity_poly.entity_id
_entity_poly.type
_entity_poly.pdbx_seq_one_letter_code
_entity_poly.pdbx_strand_id
1 'polypeptide(L)' 'MPAAVRKAHHIAHAQGDRGARTKLPDGLPPAVGRELIEATHQVCPYSNATRGNIPVELLAG' A
#
# COMPACT_ATOMS: atom_id res chain seq x y z
N MET A 1 -30.76 -27.81 -3.89
CA MET A 1 -30.04 -26.59 -4.32
C MET A 1 -28.57 -26.95 -4.49
N PRO A 2 -28.00 -26.96 -5.70
CA PRO A 2 -26.74 -27.65 -5.98
C PRO A 2 -25.52 -26.85 -5.51
N ALA A 3 -24.45 -27.58 -5.17
CA ALA A 3 -23.17 -27.15 -4.63
C ALA A 3 -22.30 -26.28 -5.58
N ALA A 4 -22.90 -25.56 -6.53
CA ALA A 4 -22.22 -24.80 -7.58
C ALA A 4 -21.83 -23.36 -7.18
N VAL A 5 -22.30 -22.85 -6.04
CA VAL A 5 -22.05 -21.45 -5.61
C VAL A 5 -20.75 -21.28 -4.82
N ARG A 6 -19.87 -22.30 -4.73
CA ARG A 6 -18.57 -22.18 -4.02
C ARG A 6 -17.36 -21.96 -4.93
N LYS A 7 -17.54 -21.97 -6.26
CA LYS A 7 -16.41 -21.99 -7.21
C LYS A 7 -16.26 -20.70 -8.04
N ALA A 8 -16.57 -19.55 -7.44
CA ALA A 8 -16.39 -18.22 -8.04
C ALA A 8 -15.48 -17.30 -7.19
N HIS A 9 -14.61 -17.86 -6.35
CA HIS A 9 -13.73 -17.10 -5.45
C HIS A 9 -12.27 -16.97 -5.93
N HIS A 10 -11.97 -17.34 -7.18
CA HIS A 10 -10.68 -16.99 -7.78
C HIS A 10 -10.84 -15.70 -8.58
N ILE A 11 -10.86 -14.59 -7.84
CA ILE A 11 -10.51 -13.30 -8.40
C ILE A 11 -9.04 -13.43 -8.78
N ALA A 12 -8.74 -13.37 -10.08
CA ALA A 12 -7.37 -13.28 -10.55
C ALA A 12 -6.77 -11.98 -10.02
N HIS A 13 -6.06 -12.05 -8.89
CA HIS A 13 -5.24 -10.95 -8.42
C HIS A 13 -4.07 -10.82 -9.38
N ALA A 14 -4.20 -9.95 -10.39
CA ALA A 14 -3.05 -9.42 -11.08
C ALA A 14 -2.14 -8.78 -10.02
N GLN A 15 -1.04 -9.46 -9.70
CA GLN A 15 -0.09 -9.06 -8.68
C GLN A 15 0.72 -7.86 -9.20
N GLY A 16 0.14 -6.67 -9.14
CA GLY A 16 0.85 -5.40 -9.26
C GLY A 16 1.04 -4.83 -7.86
N ASP A 17 2.27 -4.45 -7.51
CA ASP A 17 2.66 -3.85 -6.23
C ASP A 17 1.63 -2.83 -5.71
N ARG A 18 0.95 -3.18 -4.62
CA ARG A 18 0.13 -2.23 -3.86
C ARG A 18 1.03 -1.43 -2.93
N GLY A 19 1.87 -0.57 -3.52
CA GLY A 19 2.74 0.36 -2.81
C GLY A 19 2.06 1.71 -2.56
N ALA A 20 2.36 2.34 -1.43
CA ALA A 20 2.05 3.74 -1.22
C ALA A 20 3.12 4.58 -1.94
N ARG A 21 2.73 5.22 -3.04
CA ARG A 21 3.60 6.09 -3.84
C ARG A 21 3.42 7.54 -3.41
N THR A 22 4.51 8.20 -3.07
CA THR A 22 4.54 9.64 -2.78
C THR A 22 5.52 10.33 -3.72
N LYS A 23 5.10 11.50 -4.22
CA LYS A 23 5.96 12.42 -4.97
C LYS A 23 6.58 13.43 -4.00
N LEU A 24 7.90 13.57 -4.06
CA LEU A 24 8.64 14.53 -3.24
C LEU A 24 9.16 15.68 -4.09
N PRO A 25 9.35 16.87 -3.50
CA PRO A 25 9.91 18.01 -4.22
C PRO A 25 11.36 17.76 -4.63
N ASP A 26 11.72 18.26 -5.81
CA ASP A 26 13.09 18.21 -6.31
C ASP A 26 14.03 19.01 -5.39
N GLY A 27 15.18 18.43 -5.07
CA GLY A 27 16.17 19.04 -4.17
C GLY A 27 16.01 18.68 -2.69
N LEU A 28 14.97 17.92 -2.31
CA LEU A 28 14.89 17.35 -0.97
C LEU A 28 15.89 16.19 -0.82
N PRO A 29 16.71 16.15 0.25
CA PRO A 29 17.61 15.03 0.49
C PRO A 29 16.83 13.71 0.63
N PRO A 30 17.26 12.61 -0.03
CA PRO A 30 16.55 11.34 0.01
C PRO A 30 16.30 10.80 1.42
N ALA A 31 17.25 10.99 2.33
CA ALA A 31 17.13 10.57 3.72
C ALA A 31 15.98 11.28 4.45
N VAL A 32 15.86 12.60 4.26
CA VAL A 32 14.78 13.41 4.84
C VAL A 32 13.44 13.01 4.22
N GLY A 33 13.42 12.80 2.90
CA GLY A 33 12.22 12.31 2.21
C GLY A 33 11.73 10.97 2.74
N ARG A 34 12.65 10.04 3.02
CA ARG A 34 12.33 8.75 3.63
C ARG A 34 11.70 8.93 5.01
N GLU A 35 12.30 9.73 5.87
CA GLU A 35 11.81 9.98 7.23
C GLU A 35 10.39 10.58 7.22
N LEU A 36 10.12 11.54 6.33
CA LEU A 36 8.80 12.15 6.19
C LEU A 36 7.73 11.15 5.73
N ILE A 37 8.07 10.28 4.77
CA ILE A 37 7.14 9.25 4.29
C ILE A 37 6.84 8.24 5.41
N GLU A 38 7.86 7.78 6.13
CA GLU A 38 7.70 6.86 7.25
C GLU A 38 6.83 7.48 8.36
N ALA A 39 7.10 8.73 8.75
CA ALA A 39 6.32 9.45 9.75
C ALA A 39 4.85 9.62 9.31
N THR A 40 4.63 9.99 8.05
CA THR A 40 3.29 10.15 7.48
C THR A 40 2.53 8.81 7.49
N HIS A 41 3.21 7.71 7.17
CA HIS A 41 2.62 6.37 7.19
C HIS A 41 2.13 5.95 8.59
N GLN A 42 2.78 6.41 9.66
CA GLN A 42 2.33 6.13 11.02
C GLN A 42 1.02 6.86 11.39
N VAL A 43 0.79 8.06 10.84
CA VAL A 43 -0.36 8.90 11.24
C VAL A 43 -1.51 8.89 10.23
N CYS A 44 -1.26 8.49 8.98
CA CYS A 44 -2.28 8.50 7.93
C CYS A 44 -3.45 7.57 8.27
N PRO A 45 -4.71 8.05 8.25
CA PRO A 45 -5.88 7.26 8.63
C PRO A 45 -6.07 6.05 7.72
N TYR A 46 -5.71 6.16 6.43
CA TYR A 46 -5.80 5.05 5.49
C TYR A 46 -4.73 3.98 5.72
N SER A 47 -3.49 4.38 6.01
CA SER A 47 -2.41 3.45 6.36
C SER A 47 -2.73 2.70 7.65
N ASN A 48 -3.27 3.39 8.65
CA ASN A 48 -3.74 2.75 9.88
C ASN A 48 -4.91 1.79 9.64
N ALA A 49 -5.88 2.16 8.81
CA ALA A 49 -7.01 1.29 8.48
C ALA A 49 -6.62 0.00 7.75
N THR A 50 -5.48 0.00 7.06
CA THR A 50 -4.99 -1.14 6.26
C THR A 50 -3.87 -1.94 6.94
N ARG A 51 -3.39 -1.47 8.10
CA ARG A 51 -2.28 -2.06 8.86
C ARG A 51 -2.59 -3.49 9.28
N GLY A 52 -1.70 -4.41 8.93
CA GLY A 52 -1.83 -5.84 9.26
C GLY A 52 -2.82 -6.61 8.38
N ASN A 53 -3.57 -5.93 7.51
CA ASN A 53 -4.51 -6.58 6.59
C ASN A 53 -3.90 -6.80 5.20
N ILE A 54 -3.02 -5.89 4.75
CA ILE A 54 -2.32 -5.97 3.48
C ILE A 54 -0.85 -5.57 3.62
N PRO A 55 0.08 -6.18 2.87
CA PRO A 55 1.46 -5.71 2.79
C PRO A 55 1.50 -4.39 2.02
N VAL A 56 2.27 -3.43 2.54
CA VAL A 56 2.45 -2.09 1.95
C VAL A 56 3.93 -1.82 1.80
N GLU A 57 4.34 -1.41 0.61
CA GLU A 57 5.69 -0.91 0.32
C GLU A 57 5.65 0.62 0.16
N LEU A 58 6.62 1.31 0.77
CA LEU A 58 6.74 2.78 0.68
C LEU A 58 7.69 3.16 -0.45
N LEU A 59 7.12 3.72 -1.52
CA LEU A 59 7.82 4.13 -2.73
C LEU A 59 7.97 5.67 -2.75
N ALA A 60 9.21 6.14 -2.68
CA ALA A 60 9.58 7.53 -2.85
C ALA A 60 10.08 7.76 -4.28
N GLY A 61 9.54 8.74 -4.99
CA GLY A 61 10.08 9.14 -6.30
C GLY A 61 9.49 10.40 -6.85
#